data_AF-A0A5D3J123-F1
#
_entry.id   AF-A0A5D3J123-F1
#
_cell.length_a   1.000
_cell.length_b   1.000
_cell.length_c   1.000
_cell.angle_alpha   90.00
_cell.angle_beta   90.00
_cell.angle_gamma   90.00
#
_symmetry.space_group_name_H-M   'P 1'
#
loop_
_entity.id
_entity.type
_entity.pdbx_description
1 polymer ?
#
loop_
_entity_poly.entity_id
_entity_poly.type
_entity_poly.pdbx_seq_one_letter_code
_entity_poly.pdbx_strand_id
1 'polypeptide(L)'
;MSEVPSAFFSSPAAGGIVLIIASAAAIIVANSPLREGYEVFLKYNAAGLSVEHWINDALMAVFFMMVGLEIKRELLTGQLATWGQRALPGFAALGGMAVPAAIYVWFNA
;
A
#
# COMPACT_ATOMS: atom_id res chain seq x y z
N MET A 1 -17.15 21.63 -23.78
CA MET A 1 -15.74 21.18 -23.64
C MET A 1 -15.39 21.10 -22.15
N SER A 2 -16.02 20.18 -21.39
CA SER A 2 -15.81 20.06 -19.93
C SER A 2 -16.08 18.65 -19.37
N GLU A 3 -15.98 17.59 -20.19
CA GLU A 3 -16.28 16.21 -19.76
C GLU A 3 -15.07 15.43 -19.20
N VAL A 4 -13.88 16.03 -19.21
CA VAL A 4 -12.63 15.34 -18.87
C VAL A 4 -12.47 15.01 -17.37
N PRO A 5 -12.88 15.87 -16.40
CA PRO A 5 -12.60 15.59 -14.98
C PRO A 5 -13.34 14.35 -14.45
N SER A 6 -14.62 14.17 -14.80
CA SER A 6 -15.47 13.10 -14.25
C SER A 6 -15.12 11.72 -14.80
N ALA A 7 -14.70 11.63 -16.06
CA ALA A 7 -14.25 10.38 -16.67
C ALA A 7 -12.93 9.89 -16.04
N PHE A 8 -12.05 10.80 -15.63
CA PHE A 8 -10.78 10.45 -14.99
C PHE A 8 -11.00 9.80 -13.62
N PHE A 9 -11.85 10.36 -12.76
CA PHE A 9 -12.17 9.79 -11.44
C PHE A 9 -12.94 8.47 -11.49
N SER A 10 -13.49 8.09 -12.65
CA SER A 10 -14.24 6.85 -12.85
C SER A 10 -13.34 5.67 -13.30
N SER A 11 -12.06 5.93 -13.58
CA SER A 11 -11.14 4.92 -14.12
C SER A 11 -10.30 4.26 -13.01
N PRO A 12 -10.14 2.92 -13.02
CA PRO A 12 -9.19 2.21 -12.15
C PRO A 12 -7.75 2.75 -12.23
N ALA A 13 -7.38 3.37 -13.36
CA ALA A 13 -6.04 3.93 -13.56
C ALA A 13 -5.79 5.21 -12.74
N ALA A 14 -6.82 5.94 -12.32
CA ALA A 14 -6.67 7.20 -11.62
C ALA A 14 -5.96 7.06 -10.28
N GLY A 15 -6.28 6.01 -9.52
CA GLY A 15 -5.60 5.71 -8.25
C GLY A 15 -4.10 5.46 -8.44
N GLY A 16 -3.72 4.73 -9.50
CA GLY A 16 -2.32 4.49 -9.85
C GLY A 16 -1.56 5.77 -10.22
N ILE A 17 -2.18 6.67 -10.98
CA ILE A 17 -1.56 7.95 -11.36
C ILE A 17 -1.34 8.84 -10.13
N VAL A 18 -2.32 8.93 -9.23
CA VAL A 18 -2.17 9.68 -7.98
C VAL A 18 -1.05 9.11 -7.12
N LEU A 19 -0.94 7.78 -7.01
CA LEU A 19 0.14 7.13 -6.27
C LEU A 19 1.53 7.46 -6.83
N ILE A 20 1.67 7.44 -8.17
CA ILE A 20 2.94 7.79 -8.84
C ILE A 20 3.30 9.25 -8.58
N ILE A 21 2.34 10.17 -8.70
CA ILE A 21 2.56 11.59 -8.44
C ILE A 21 2.97 11.83 -6.98
N ALA A 22 2.29 11.18 -6.03
CA ALA A 22 2.63 11.27 -4.60
C ALA A 22 4.04 10.74 -4.32
N SER A 23 4.42 9.62 -4.95
CA SER A 23 5.76 9.04 -4.83
C SER A 23 6.83 9.95 -5.42
N ALA A 24 6.59 10.53 -6.60
CA ALA A 24 7.50 11.49 -7.22
C ALA A 24 7.65 12.75 -6.36
N ALA A 25 6.56 13.27 -5.80
CA ALA A 25 6.59 14.40 -4.88
C ALA A 25 7.41 14.08 -3.62
N ALA A 26 7.25 12.88 -3.04
CA ALA A 26 8.05 12.44 -1.90
C ALA A 26 9.55 12.39 -2.22
N ILE A 27 9.93 11.85 -3.39
CA ILE A 27 11.34 11.84 -3.85
C ILE A 27 11.87 13.27 -4.01
N ILE A 28 11.09 14.18 -4.60
CA ILE A 28 11.49 15.59 -4.76
C ILE A 28 11.72 16.23 -3.39
N VAL A 29 10.78 16.08 -2.45
CA VAL A 29 10.91 16.63 -1.09
C VAL A 29 12.16 16.07 -0.41
N ALA A 30 12.38 14.75 -0.47
CA ALA A 30 13.51 14.07 0.15
C ALA A 30 14.88 14.49 -0.44
N ASN A 31 14.94 15.02 -1.66
CA ASN A 31 16.17 15.48 -2.30
C ASN A 31 16.28 17.01 -2.35
N SER A 32 15.39 17.73 -1.69
CA SER A 32 15.33 19.20 -1.68
C SER A 32 15.72 19.79 -0.31
N PRO A 33 15.94 21.11 -0.22
CA PRO A 33 16.15 21.79 1.06
C PRO A 33 14.99 21.63 2.07
N LEU A 34 13.80 21.22 1.60
CA LEU A 34 12.64 20.97 2.46
C LEU A 34 12.76 19.68 3.28
N ARG A 35 13.73 18.80 2.98
CA ARG A 35 13.94 17.51 3.66
C ARG A 35 13.98 17.66 5.18
N GLU A 36 14.79 18.59 5.68
CA GLU A 36 15.02 18.72 7.13
C GLU A 36 13.74 19.11 7.88
N GLY A 37 12.99 20.09 7.38
CA GLY A 37 11.71 20.47 7.96
C GLY A 37 10.66 19.35 7.89
N TYR A 38 10.64 18.59 6.80
CA TYR A 38 9.76 17.44 6.62
C TYR A 38 10.09 16.30 7.60
N GLU A 39 11.37 15.96 7.77
CA GLU A 39 11.81 14.94 8.72
C GLU A 39 11.53 15.32 10.18
N VAL A 40 11.77 16.59 10.55
CA VAL A 40 11.47 17.08 11.90
C VAL A 40 9.98 16.97 12.19
N PHE A 41 9.13 17.31 11.21
CA PHE A 41 7.68 17.16 11.34
C PHE A 41 7.27 15.70 11.52
N LEU A 42 7.79 14.78 10.69
CA LEU A 42 7.47 13.35 10.78
C LEU A 42 7.95 12.70 12.10
N LYS A 43 9.11 13.13 12.60
CA LYS A 43 9.69 12.64 13.86
C LYS A 43 9.11 13.33 15.10
N TYR A 44 8.28 14.35 14.94
CA TYR A 44 7.64 15.03 16.07
C TYR A 44 6.81 14.03 16.88
N ASN A 45 7.03 13.98 18.18
CA ASN A 45 6.31 13.05 19.06
C ASN A 45 4.98 13.67 19.50
N ALA A 46 3.89 13.00 19.16
CA ALA A 46 2.55 13.30 19.58
C ALA A 46 1.96 12.11 20.34
N ALA A 47 1.59 12.32 21.62
CA ALA A 47 0.99 11.28 22.46
C ALA A 47 1.80 9.97 22.57
N GLY A 48 3.14 10.07 22.61
CA GLY A 48 4.05 8.93 22.81
C GLY A 48 4.48 8.20 21.54
N LEU A 49 3.97 8.59 20.37
CA LEU A 49 4.39 8.09 19.05
C LEU A 49 4.78 9.25 18.14
N SER A 50 5.63 9.00 17.14
CA SER A 50 5.92 10.03 16.14
C SER A 50 4.71 10.26 15.22
N VAL A 51 4.63 11.45 14.62
CA VAL A 51 3.60 11.75 13.60
C VAL A 51 3.65 10.72 12.47
N GLU A 52 4.84 10.30 12.06
CA GLU A 52 5.02 9.23 11.06
C GLU A 52 4.35 7.91 11.48
N HIS A 53 4.53 7.47 12.73
CA HIS A 53 3.89 6.25 13.23
C HIS A 53 2.37 6.39 13.23
N TRP A 54 1.83 7.53 13.69
CA TRP A 54 0.39 7.79 13.65
C TRP A 54 -0.18 7.74 12.24
N ILE A 55 0.49 8.37 11.27
CA ILE A 55 0.07 8.36 9.88
C ILE A 55 0.10 6.92 9.34
N ASN A 56 1.18 6.19 9.59
CA ASN A 56 1.36 4.83 9.09
C ASN A 56 0.29 3.89 9.66
N ASP A 57 0.13 3.85 10.98
CA ASP A 57 -0.83 2.97 11.63
C ASP A 57 -2.28 3.30 11.23
N ALA A 58 -2.65 4.59 11.19
CA ALA A 58 -4.00 5.00 10.82
C ALA A 58 -4.33 4.70 9.35
N LEU A 59 -3.42 5.06 8.42
CA LEU A 59 -3.64 4.81 6.99
C LEU A 59 -3.59 3.32 6.67
N MET A 60 -2.67 2.56 7.26
CA MET A 60 -2.59 1.11 7.09
C MET A 60 -3.80 0.40 7.70
N ALA A 61 -4.33 0.87 8.84
CA ALA A 61 -5.56 0.33 9.41
C ALA A 61 -6.74 0.47 8.44
N VAL A 62 -6.91 1.64 7.82
CA VAL A 62 -7.97 1.86 6.81
C VAL A 62 -7.74 1.01 5.57
N PHE A 63 -6.50 0.96 5.08
CA PHE A 63 -6.13 0.13 3.92
C PHE A 63 -6.42 -1.36 4.16
N PHE A 64 -5.94 -1.91 5.28
CA PHE A 64 -6.15 -3.32 5.63
C PHE A 64 -7.60 -3.63 5.98
N MET A 65 -8.38 -2.68 6.49
CA MET A 65 -9.83 -2.85 6.63
C MET A 65 -10.47 -3.10 5.26
N MET A 66 -10.16 -2.27 4.26
CA MET A 66 -10.70 -2.42 2.91
C MET A 66 -10.24 -3.74 2.27
N VAL A 67 -8.95 -4.07 2.36
CA VAL A 67 -8.41 -5.35 1.87
C VAL A 67 -9.06 -6.54 2.59
N GLY A 68 -9.26 -6.45 3.91
CA GLY A 68 -9.88 -7.51 4.70
C GLY A 68 -11.35 -7.75 4.32
N LEU A 69 -12.11 -6.68 4.05
CA LEU A 69 -13.48 -6.78 3.54
C LEU A 69 -13.53 -7.41 2.15
N GLU A 70 -12.58 -7.06 1.28
CA GLU A 70 -12.48 -7.62 -0.07
C GLU A 70 -12.10 -9.11 -0.05
N ILE A 71 -11.12 -9.50 0.77
CA ILE A 71 -10.77 -10.92 0.98
C ILE A 71 -11.98 -11.68 1.53
N LYS A 72 -12.71 -11.11 2.50
CA LYS A 72 -13.93 -11.72 3.02
C LYS A 72 -14.98 -11.91 1.93
N ARG A 73 -15.17 -10.91 1.05
CA ARG A 73 -16.07 -10.99 -0.11
C ARG A 73 -15.66 -12.13 -1.06
N GLU A 74 -14.38 -12.22 -1.39
CA GLU A 74 -13.84 -13.28 -2.26
C GLU A 74 -13.97 -14.68 -1.63
N LEU A 75 -13.82 -14.79 -0.32
CA LEU A 75 -13.99 -16.05 0.42
C LEU A 75 -15.43 -16.53 0.52
N LEU A 76 -16.40 -15.62 0.49
CA LEU A 76 -17.82 -15.96 0.62
C LEU A 76 -18.48 -16.22 -0.73
N THR A 77 -18.20 -15.37 -1.73
CA THR A 77 -18.93 -15.39 -3.01
C THR A 77 -18.02 -15.31 -4.24
N GLY A 78 -16.71 -15.22 -4.05
CA GLY A 78 -15.76 -14.99 -5.15
C GLY A 78 -14.90 -16.21 -5.49
N GLN A 79 -13.73 -15.94 -6.05
CA GLN A 79 -12.80 -16.95 -6.54
C GLN A 79 -12.10 -17.70 -5.40
N LEU A 80 -12.21 -17.21 -4.17
CA LEU A 80 -11.71 -17.89 -2.99
C LEU A 80 -12.84 -18.63 -2.26
N ALA A 81 -14.00 -18.87 -2.87
CA ALA A 81 -15.13 -19.49 -2.18
C ALA A 81 -14.95 -21.00 -1.92
N THR A 82 -14.19 -21.73 -2.74
CA THR A 82 -14.02 -23.19 -2.61
C THR A 82 -12.56 -23.59 -2.34
N TRP A 83 -12.34 -24.74 -1.70
CA TRP A 83 -10.99 -25.24 -1.40
C TRP A 83 -10.11 -25.40 -2.65
N GLY A 84 -10.70 -25.92 -3.74
CA GLY A 84 -9.98 -26.10 -5.00
C GLY A 84 -9.51 -24.77 -5.60
N GLN A 85 -10.34 -23.73 -5.56
CA GLN A 85 -9.99 -22.42 -6.11
C GLN A 85 -9.06 -21.62 -5.19
N ARG A 86 -9.09 -21.85 -3.87
CA ARG A 86 -8.21 -21.19 -2.89
C ARG A 86 -6.80 -21.75 -2.86
N ALA A 87 -6.64 -23.05 -3.12
CA ALA A 87 -5.35 -23.72 -2.98
C ALA A 87 -4.29 -23.11 -3.91
N LEU A 88 -4.61 -22.90 -5.19
CA LEU A 88 -3.66 -22.37 -6.17
C LEU A 88 -3.18 -20.94 -5.83
N PRO A 89 -4.06 -19.94 -5.62
CA PRO A 89 -3.64 -18.60 -5.17
C PRO A 89 -2.92 -18.63 -3.83
N GLY A 90 -3.34 -19.50 -2.90
CA GLY A 90 -2.70 -19.65 -1.59
C GLY A 90 -1.24 -20.10 -1.71
N PHE A 91 -0.97 -21.17 -2.44
CA PHE A 91 0.41 -21.64 -2.67
C PHE A 91 1.22 -20.66 -3.52
N ALA A 92 0.61 -20.01 -4.51
CA ALA A 92 1.27 -18.97 -5.30
C ALA A 92 1.71 -17.79 -4.43
N ALA A 93 0.85 -17.31 -3.52
CA ALA A 93 1.18 -16.25 -2.58
C ALA A 93 2.27 -16.66 -1.57
N LEU A 94 2.18 -17.88 -1.03
CA LEU A 94 3.21 -18.43 -0.14
C LEU A 94 4.57 -18.49 -0.83
N GLY A 95 4.63 -18.99 -2.06
CA GLY A 95 5.86 -19.00 -2.87
C GLY A 95 6.35 -17.58 -3.19
N GLY A 96 5.44 -16.69 -3.56
CA GLY A 96 5.73 -15.29 -3.87
C GLY A 96 6.28 -14.49 -2.68
N MET A 97 6.02 -14.92 -1.45
CA MET A 97 6.61 -14.34 -0.23
C MET A 97 7.89 -15.07 0.20
N ALA A 98 7.87 -16.41 0.23
CA ALA A 98 8.95 -17.22 0.76
C ALA A 98 10.22 -17.17 -0.10
N VAL A 99 10.07 -17.18 -1.44
CA VAL A 99 11.22 -17.16 -2.35
C VAL A 99 12.00 -15.85 -2.25
N PRO A 100 11.39 -14.65 -2.35
CA PRO A 100 12.13 -13.40 -2.16
C PRO A 100 12.77 -13.28 -0.78
N ALA A 101 12.09 -13.74 0.27
CA ALA A 101 12.64 -13.73 1.63
C ALA A 101 13.88 -14.64 1.76
N ALA A 102 13.82 -15.85 1.22
CA ALA A 102 14.95 -16.79 1.23
C ALA A 102 16.14 -16.27 0.42
N ILE A 103 15.90 -15.67 -0.75
CA ILE A 103 16.93 -15.03 -1.57
C ILE A 103 17.59 -13.90 -0.76
N TYR A 104 16.79 -13.01 -0.16
CA TYR A 104 17.31 -11.91 0.65
C TYR A 104 18.19 -12.40 1.80
N VAL A 105 17.72 -13.39 2.57
CA VAL A 105 18.50 -13.95 3.68
C VAL A 105 19.79 -14.59 3.19
N TRP A 106 19.75 -15.38 2.12
CA TRP A 106 20.94 -16.03 1.58
C TRP A 106 22.01 -15.05 1.09
N PHE A 107 21.60 -13.94 0.47
CA PHE A 107 22.52 -12.89 0.02
C PHE A 107 23.10 -12.05 1.16
N ASN A 108 22.43 -11.96 2.31
CA ASN A 108 22.82 -11.11 3.45
C ASN A 108 23.30 -11.91 4.68
N ALA A 109 23.42 -13.23 4.57
CA ALA A 109 23.96 -14.12 5.61
C ALA A 109 25.49 -14.29 5.46
#